data_AF-A0AAU9C802-F1
#
_entry.id   AF-A0AAU9C802-F1
#
_cell.length_a   1.000
_cell.length_b   1.000
_cell.length_c   1.000
_cell.angle_alpha   90.00
_cell.angle_beta   90.00
_cell.angle_gamma   90.00
#
_symmetry.space_group_name_H-M   'P 1'
#
loop_
_entity.id
_entity.type
_entity.pdbx_description
1 polymer ?
#
loop_
_entity_poly.entity_id
_entity_poly.type
_entity_poly.pdbx_seq_one_letter_code
_entity_poly.pdbx_strand_id
1 'polypeptide(L)'
;MKSSPKVLVIIVTWNKKDHVLALLDSLGNLDYPRELLDIVVVDNASHDGTVEALQDRRDLHLIRNPENLGGSGGFNTGLAWAFSQPPGSYDYLWLLDNDVQVHKHALSALVELLENQDEIAVAGSTMMQLDYPWRINEMGADVDRTYGTLILHRHMHDLPAWKDIPIETLRGSDLDLVDHLSDCPPWTTVDYVAAASLLVREPVARRAGLWDDFFIHYDDVEWCLRIANAGHKIAVATNSIIWHLSALAKVPTWVLYYDNRNVLYLLEKHGVPGAITKTKHRIRLKSFYYAVIGKLDLADLHIQALRDYRQRIKGKRDIRLNECYYPIGELEDLLLRADFKKILIPWNLQLNALDLPACISRIQRQRPDLEITILTPDHAPHSPWAGRFTNHKKLFRFRPIRWIGYLNPRKKYDLILQSDYEIHPAWSWFAKRVLFVNNEHCSLRESPSPSQLARHLLSLARN
;
A
#
# COMPACT_ATOMS: atom_id res chain seq x y z
N MET A 1 13.67 18.23 36.85
CA MET A 1 13.07 17.79 35.58
C MET A 1 14.22 17.47 34.64
N LYS A 2 14.29 16.25 34.08
CA LYS A 2 15.23 15.98 32.97
C LYS A 2 14.92 17.00 31.87
N SER A 3 15.93 17.63 31.28
CA SER A 3 15.73 18.44 30.09
C SER A 3 15.13 17.57 28.99
N SER A 4 14.17 18.09 28.21
CA SER A 4 13.68 17.39 27.04
C SER A 4 14.86 17.08 26.10
N PRO A 5 14.87 15.89 25.46
CA PRO A 5 15.95 15.50 24.55
C PRO A 5 15.96 16.33 23.26
N LYS A 6 17.07 16.34 22.53
CA LYS A 6 17.15 16.97 21.21
C LYS A 6 16.78 15.96 20.12
N VAL A 7 15.86 16.35 19.24
CA VAL A 7 15.27 15.48 18.19
C VAL A 7 15.58 16.03 16.81
N LEU A 8 16.03 15.15 15.91
CA LEU A 8 16.09 15.43 14.47
C LEU A 8 14.91 14.79 13.75
N VAL A 9 14.07 15.59 13.12
CA VAL A 9 13.01 15.12 12.22
C VAL A 9 13.58 14.91 10.82
N ILE A 10 13.38 13.73 10.25
CA ILE A 10 13.81 13.36 8.89
C ILE A 10 12.57 13.07 8.07
N ILE A 11 12.31 13.92 7.07
CA ILE A 11 11.15 13.84 6.19
C ILE A 11 11.64 13.51 4.79
N VAL A 12 11.02 12.53 4.12
CA VAL A 12 11.30 12.21 2.72
C VAL A 12 10.12 12.65 1.86
N THR A 13 10.37 13.30 0.73
CA THR A 13 9.30 13.76 -0.16
C THR A 13 9.60 13.58 -1.64
N TRP A 14 8.57 13.31 -2.44
CA TRP A 14 8.63 13.24 -3.90
C TRP A 14 7.28 13.61 -4.54
N ASN A 15 7.23 14.73 -5.28
CA ASN A 15 6.03 15.20 -6.00
C ASN A 15 4.78 15.32 -5.10
N LYS A 16 4.96 15.89 -3.90
CA LYS A 16 3.95 15.94 -2.83
C LYS A 16 4.01 17.27 -2.08
N LYS A 17 4.16 18.39 -2.80
CA LYS A 17 4.30 19.74 -2.23
C LYS A 17 3.28 20.06 -1.15
N ASP A 18 1.99 19.88 -1.44
CA ASP A 18 0.94 20.29 -0.51
C ASP A 18 0.92 19.43 0.76
N HIS A 19 1.26 18.14 0.64
CA HIS A 19 1.37 17.22 1.76
C HIS A 19 2.55 17.59 2.67
N VAL A 20 3.74 17.80 2.12
CA VAL A 20 4.91 18.15 2.94
C VAL A 20 4.74 19.51 3.63
N LEU A 21 4.06 20.47 2.99
CA LEU A 21 3.73 21.75 3.63
C LEU A 21 2.72 21.57 4.78
N ALA A 22 1.71 20.72 4.63
CA ALA A 22 0.75 20.40 5.69
C ALA A 22 1.42 19.67 6.87
N LEU A 23 2.38 18.77 6.59
CA LEU A 23 3.19 18.13 7.63
C LEU A 23 3.99 19.17 8.41
N LEU A 24 4.71 20.06 7.73
CA LEU A 24 5.50 21.12 8.37
C LEU A 24 4.65 22.06 9.23
N ASP A 25 3.43 22.37 8.80
CA ASP A 25 2.44 23.10 9.63
C ASP A 25 2.08 22.30 10.89
N SER A 26 1.80 21.00 10.77
CA SER A 26 1.50 20.16 11.93
C SER A 26 2.65 20.03 12.93
N LEU A 27 3.89 19.98 12.45
CA LEU A 27 5.09 20.00 13.30
C LEU A 27 5.22 21.32 14.08
N GLY A 28 4.74 22.44 13.51
CA GLY A 28 4.70 23.73 14.19
C GLY A 28 3.76 23.80 15.39
N ASN A 29 2.87 22.80 15.55
CA ASN A 29 1.86 22.74 16.62
C ASN A 29 2.20 21.71 17.72
N LEU A 30 3.40 21.12 17.69
CA LEU A 30 3.84 20.18 18.71
C LEU A 30 3.96 20.86 20.08
N ASP A 31 3.67 20.11 21.13
CA ASP A 31 3.91 20.48 22.54
C ASP A 31 5.38 20.29 22.95
N TYR A 32 6.31 20.52 22.03
CA TYR A 32 7.73 20.25 22.19
C TYR A 32 8.56 21.53 22.06
N PRO A 33 9.62 21.74 22.85
CA PRO A 33 10.45 22.94 22.74
C PRO A 33 11.06 23.08 21.34
N ARG A 34 10.76 24.19 20.65
CA ARG A 34 11.12 24.40 19.23
C ARG A 34 12.63 24.39 19.00
N GLU A 35 13.40 24.86 19.98
CA GLU A 35 14.86 24.91 19.99
C GLU A 35 15.52 23.53 20.11
N LEU A 36 14.76 22.50 20.50
CA LEU A 36 15.22 21.12 20.59
C LEU A 36 14.83 20.29 19.36
N LEU A 37 14.21 20.92 18.35
CA LEU A 37 13.72 20.27 17.15
C LEU A 37 14.45 20.79 15.91
N ASP A 38 15.29 19.96 15.30
CA ASP A 38 15.84 20.23 13.97
C ASP A 38 15.06 19.45 12.93
N ILE A 39 14.89 20.00 11.72
CA ILE A 39 14.13 19.36 10.63
C ILE A 39 15.02 19.25 9.40
N VAL A 40 15.10 18.05 8.84
CA VAL A 40 15.69 17.77 7.53
C VAL A 40 14.61 17.27 6.59
N VAL A 41 14.50 17.90 5.43
CA VAL A 41 13.65 17.42 4.34
C VAL A 41 14.53 16.91 3.21
N VAL A 42 14.32 15.67 2.80
CA VAL A 42 14.99 15.02 1.67
C VAL A 42 14.04 14.99 0.49
N ASP A 43 14.31 15.80 -0.53
CA ASP A 43 13.60 15.81 -1.79
C ASP A 43 14.17 14.79 -2.78
N ASN A 44 13.34 13.86 -3.24
CA ASN A 44 13.70 12.80 -4.18
C ASN A 44 13.54 13.22 -5.65
N ALA A 45 14.07 14.40 -6.01
CA ALA A 45 13.96 15.02 -7.33
C ALA A 45 12.49 15.30 -7.74
N SER A 46 11.80 16.15 -6.97
CA SER A 46 10.44 16.58 -7.30
C SER A 46 10.40 17.58 -8.45
N HIS A 47 9.27 17.62 -9.16
CA HIS A 47 8.99 18.48 -10.32
C HIS A 47 7.66 19.25 -10.19
N ASP A 48 7.04 19.23 -9.01
CA ASP A 48 5.70 19.80 -8.72
C ASP A 48 5.73 21.15 -7.99
N GLY A 49 6.91 21.77 -7.88
CA GLY A 49 7.12 22.99 -7.10
C GLY A 49 7.55 22.75 -5.65
N THR A 50 7.80 21.50 -5.23
CA THR A 50 8.19 21.18 -3.84
C THR A 50 9.47 21.88 -3.43
N VAL A 51 10.51 21.85 -4.26
CA VAL A 51 11.81 22.45 -3.94
C VAL A 51 11.69 23.96 -3.80
N GLU A 52 10.99 24.59 -4.73
CA GLU A 52 10.78 26.03 -4.78
C GLU A 52 10.05 26.53 -3.51
N ALA A 53 9.13 25.74 -2.97
CA ALA A 53 8.41 26.04 -1.75
C ALA A 53 9.25 25.91 -0.47
N LEU A 54 10.35 25.15 -0.51
CA LEU A 54 11.15 24.80 0.68
C LEU A 54 12.54 25.44 0.71
N GLN A 55 13.14 25.79 -0.44
CA GLN A 55 14.53 26.23 -0.54
C GLN A 55 14.88 27.49 0.27
N ASP A 56 13.92 28.39 0.45
CA ASP A 56 14.11 29.67 1.16
C ASP A 56 13.78 29.58 2.66
N ARG A 57 13.32 28.41 3.14
CA ARG A 57 12.97 28.19 4.54
C ARG A 57 14.23 28.08 5.40
N ARG A 58 14.29 28.86 6.48
CA ARG A 58 15.42 28.87 7.44
C ARG A 58 15.21 27.94 8.63
N ASP A 59 14.01 27.42 8.77
CA ASP A 59 13.58 26.58 9.89
C ASP A 59 13.80 25.08 9.64
N LEU A 60 14.39 24.72 8.50
CA LEU A 60 14.73 23.35 8.08
C LEU A 60 16.02 23.30 7.25
N HIS A 61 16.57 22.10 7.08
CA HIS A 61 17.64 21.78 6.14
C HIS A 61 17.10 20.96 4.96
N LEU A 62 17.22 21.48 3.74
CA LEU A 62 16.76 20.79 2.53
C LEU A 62 17.93 20.05 1.85
N ILE A 63 17.77 18.75 1.63
CA ILE A 63 18.68 17.90 0.85
C ILE A 63 17.97 17.46 -0.42
N ARG A 64 18.63 17.59 -1.58
CA ARG A 64 18.06 17.22 -2.88
C ARG A 64 18.82 16.04 -3.46
N ASN A 65 18.13 14.93 -3.65
CA ASN A 65 18.65 13.80 -4.41
C ASN A 65 18.57 14.10 -5.92
N PRO A 66 19.51 13.56 -6.72
CA PRO A 66 19.54 13.79 -8.16
C PRO A 66 18.42 13.04 -8.91
N GLU A 67 17.84 12.02 -8.28
CA GLU A 67 16.73 11.24 -8.81
C GLU A 67 15.84 10.72 -7.68
N ASN A 68 14.68 10.16 -8.02
CA ASN A 68 13.84 9.47 -7.05
C ASN A 68 14.46 8.13 -6.64
N LEU A 69 14.98 8.06 -5.41
CA LEU A 69 15.58 6.87 -4.79
C LEU A 69 14.57 6.04 -3.96
N GLY A 70 13.29 6.39 -4.00
CA GLY A 70 12.24 5.76 -3.21
C GLY A 70 12.35 6.10 -1.71
N GLY A 71 11.51 5.46 -0.89
CA GLY A 71 11.50 5.63 0.56
C GLY A 71 12.84 5.25 1.18
N SER A 72 13.37 4.07 0.83
CA SER A 72 14.63 3.57 1.40
C SER A 72 15.80 4.52 1.14
N GLY A 73 15.95 4.98 -0.11
CA GLY A 73 17.04 5.87 -0.48
C GLY A 73 16.88 7.28 0.08
N GLY A 74 15.64 7.79 0.16
CA GLY A 74 15.35 9.08 0.78
C GLY A 74 15.69 9.06 2.27
N PHE A 75 15.21 8.07 3.02
CA PHE A 75 15.51 7.96 4.45
C PHE A 75 16.99 7.72 4.69
N ASN A 76 17.65 6.90 3.87
CA ASN A 76 19.10 6.72 3.94
C ASN A 76 19.88 8.01 3.72
N THR A 77 19.41 8.91 2.84
CA THR A 77 20.03 10.21 2.64
C THR A 77 19.95 11.06 3.91
N GLY A 78 18.77 11.10 4.55
CA GLY A 78 18.57 11.83 5.81
C GLY A 78 19.35 11.22 6.98
N LEU A 79 19.35 9.89 7.10
CA LEU A 79 20.14 9.17 8.11
C LEU A 79 21.64 9.37 7.91
N ALA A 80 22.13 9.33 6.67
CA ALA A 80 23.54 9.60 6.38
C ALA A 80 23.93 11.02 6.79
N TRP A 81 23.06 12.01 6.53
CA TRP A 81 23.26 13.37 7.00
C TRP A 81 23.28 13.44 8.54
N ALA A 82 22.34 12.77 9.21
CA ALA A 82 22.30 12.71 10.68
C ALA A 82 23.59 12.09 11.25
N PHE A 83 24.06 11.00 10.64
CA PHE A 83 25.29 10.32 11.06
C PHE A 83 26.56 11.12 10.74
N SER A 84 26.51 12.06 9.80
CA SER A 84 27.63 12.98 9.54
C SER A 84 27.77 14.07 10.60
N GLN A 85 26.71 14.34 11.38
CA GLN A 85 26.78 15.27 12.51
C GLN A 85 27.63 14.66 13.65
N PRO A 86 28.26 15.51 14.49
CA PRO A 86 29.01 15.05 15.66
C PRO A 86 28.18 14.07 16.51
N PRO A 87 28.73 12.93 16.95
CA PRO A 87 28.02 12.02 17.85
C PRO A 87 27.49 12.75 19.09
N GLY A 88 26.21 12.51 19.44
CA GLY A 88 25.52 13.22 20.53
C GLY A 88 24.92 14.57 20.14
N SER A 89 24.91 14.94 18.85
CA SER A 89 24.16 16.13 18.38
C SER A 89 22.65 15.99 18.52
N TYR A 90 22.16 14.76 18.56
CA TYR A 90 20.75 14.40 18.72
C TYR A 90 20.66 13.20 19.66
N ASP A 91 19.62 13.19 20.50
CA ASP A 91 19.28 12.04 21.32
C ASP A 91 18.39 11.06 20.53
N TYR A 92 17.51 11.61 19.69
CA TYR A 92 16.57 10.85 18.88
C TYR A 92 16.49 11.31 17.43
N LEU A 93 16.22 10.36 16.53
CA LEU A 93 15.88 10.62 15.13
C LEU A 93 14.43 10.23 14.91
N TRP A 94 13.62 11.13 14.38
CA TRP A 94 12.20 10.90 14.08
C TRP A 94 11.98 10.87 12.57
N LEU A 95 11.70 9.69 12.04
CA LEU A 95 11.44 9.49 10.63
C LEU A 95 9.94 9.68 10.38
N LEU A 96 9.61 10.52 9.40
CA LEU A 96 8.23 10.84 9.01
C LEU A 96 8.07 10.75 7.49
N ASP A 97 6.93 10.20 7.07
CA ASP A 97 6.51 10.29 5.66
C ASP A 97 5.88 11.65 5.38
N ASN A 98 5.90 12.10 4.13
CA ASN A 98 5.47 13.46 3.76
C ASN A 98 3.95 13.69 3.79
N ASP A 99 3.15 12.63 3.65
CA ASP A 99 1.68 12.70 3.66
C ASP A 99 1.08 12.31 5.02
N VAL A 100 1.86 12.54 6.08
CA VAL A 100 1.43 12.50 7.48
C VAL A 100 1.02 13.88 7.99
N GLN A 101 0.03 13.91 8.87
CA GLN A 101 -0.21 15.02 9.80
C GLN A 101 -0.08 14.52 11.23
N VAL A 102 0.63 15.26 12.08
CA VAL A 102 0.90 14.84 13.47
C VAL A 102 -0.06 15.51 14.47
N HIS A 103 -0.44 14.77 15.52
CA HIS A 103 -1.10 15.34 16.69
C HIS A 103 -0.12 16.16 17.55
N LYS A 104 -0.61 17.16 18.28
CA LYS A 104 0.25 18.03 19.11
C LYS A 104 1.11 17.27 20.14
N HIS A 105 0.60 16.15 20.66
CA HIS A 105 1.30 15.28 21.63
C HIS A 105 2.06 14.10 21.00
N ALA A 106 2.15 14.03 19.66
CA ALA A 106 2.76 12.87 19.00
C ALA A 106 4.23 12.67 19.42
N LEU A 107 5.03 13.74 19.35
CA LEU A 107 6.44 13.63 19.69
C LEU A 107 6.66 13.41 21.19
N SER A 108 5.94 14.14 22.06
CA SER A 108 6.08 14.01 23.50
C SER A 108 5.75 12.61 24.00
N ALA A 109 4.70 11.98 23.47
CA ALA A 109 4.33 10.60 23.79
C ALA A 109 5.40 9.57 23.36
N LEU A 110 6.01 9.73 22.18
CA LEU A 110 7.10 8.86 21.72
C LEU A 110 8.35 9.02 22.59
N VAL A 111 8.72 10.26 22.90
CA VAL A 111 9.86 10.58 23.76
C VAL A 111 9.63 10.05 25.17
N GLU A 112 8.45 10.23 25.74
CA GLU A 112 8.09 9.73 27.07
C GLU A 112 8.22 8.20 27.14
N LEU A 113 7.75 7.48 26.12
CA LEU A 113 7.90 6.03 26.05
C LEU A 113 9.37 5.61 26.10
N LEU A 114 10.22 6.25 25.27
CA LEU A 114 11.65 5.91 25.23
C LEU A 114 12.39 6.36 26.50
N GLU A 115 12.06 7.49 27.10
CA GLU A 115 12.71 7.92 28.35
C GLU A 115 12.33 7.05 29.56
N ASN A 116 11.16 6.42 29.54
CA ASN A 116 10.66 5.57 30.63
C ASN A 116 10.97 4.07 30.44
N GLN A 117 11.36 3.63 29.25
CA GLN A 117 11.63 2.22 28.92
C GLN A 117 12.98 2.07 28.22
N ASP A 118 14.03 1.83 29.00
CA ASP A 118 15.41 1.76 28.51
C ASP A 118 15.65 0.64 27.48
N GLU A 119 14.90 -0.48 27.57
CA GLU A 119 15.05 -1.57 26.62
C GLU A 119 14.43 -1.29 25.24
N ILE A 120 13.52 -0.32 25.16
CA ILE A 120 12.89 0.09 23.91
C ILE A 120 13.82 1.08 23.21
N ALA A 121 14.18 0.78 21.96
CA ALA A 121 15.02 1.65 21.15
C ALA A 121 14.26 2.38 20.06
N VAL A 122 13.10 1.86 19.67
CA VAL A 122 12.25 2.39 18.59
C VAL A 122 10.82 2.47 19.09
N ALA A 123 10.22 3.65 18.95
CA ALA A 123 8.82 3.92 19.23
C ALA A 123 8.11 4.35 17.94
N GLY A 124 6.96 3.77 17.65
CA GLY A 124 6.08 4.17 16.55
C GLY A 124 4.78 4.80 17.04
N SER A 125 4.12 5.53 16.15
CA SER A 125 2.80 6.14 16.43
C SER A 125 1.65 5.23 16.04
N THR A 126 0.50 5.43 16.69
CA THR A 126 -0.80 4.99 16.18
C THR A 126 -1.14 5.77 14.92
N MET A 127 -1.39 5.06 13.83
CA MET A 127 -1.71 5.63 12.54
C MET A 127 -3.21 5.61 12.27
N MET A 128 -3.80 6.79 12.17
CA MET A 128 -5.18 7.04 11.78
C MET A 128 -5.28 7.28 10.26
N GLN A 129 -6.48 7.20 9.69
CA GLN A 129 -6.72 7.47 8.26
C GLN A 129 -7.05 8.94 8.01
N LEU A 130 -6.46 9.58 7.00
CA LEU A 130 -6.87 10.94 6.60
C LEU A 130 -8.31 11.00 6.08
N ASP A 131 -8.77 9.98 5.34
CA ASP A 131 -10.11 9.94 4.76
C ASP A 131 -11.21 9.69 5.81
N TYR A 132 -10.84 9.00 6.89
CA TYR A 132 -11.70 8.70 8.03
C TYR A 132 -10.90 8.92 9.34
N PRO A 133 -10.75 10.18 9.80
CA PRO A 133 -9.86 10.58 10.90
C PRO A 133 -10.06 9.85 12.23
N TRP A 134 -11.20 9.19 12.40
CA TRP A 134 -11.60 8.41 13.58
C TRP A 134 -11.42 6.89 13.40
N ARG A 135 -10.72 6.43 12.36
CA ARG A 135 -10.37 5.01 12.15
C ARG A 135 -8.87 4.79 12.27
N ILE A 136 -8.50 3.73 12.98
CA ILE A 136 -7.11 3.30 13.12
C ILE A 136 -6.74 2.43 11.93
N ASN A 137 -5.78 2.90 11.15
CA ASN A 137 -5.18 2.13 10.07
C ASN A 137 -4.22 1.07 10.61
N GLU A 138 -3.36 1.44 11.57
CA GLU A 138 -2.29 0.57 12.09
C GLU A 138 -1.78 1.04 13.46
N MET A 139 -1.41 0.10 14.33
CA MET A 139 -0.75 0.29 15.64
C MET A 139 0.50 -0.59 15.74
N GLY A 140 1.43 -0.40 14.81
CA GLY A 140 2.54 -1.33 14.60
C GLY A 140 2.07 -2.71 14.13
N ALA A 141 3.01 -3.64 14.04
CA ALA A 141 2.75 -4.94 13.46
C ALA A 141 3.80 -6.00 13.78
N ASP A 142 3.36 -7.25 13.72
CA ASP A 142 4.23 -8.43 13.86
C ASP A 142 4.61 -9.00 12.49
N VAL A 143 5.73 -9.74 12.43
CA VAL A 143 6.23 -10.35 11.20
C VAL A 143 6.14 -11.88 11.30
N ASP A 144 5.33 -12.49 10.44
CA ASP A 144 5.39 -13.93 10.24
C ASP A 144 6.72 -14.32 9.55
N ARG A 145 7.69 -14.76 10.34
CA ARG A 145 9.04 -15.15 9.87
C ARG A 145 9.06 -16.39 8.97
N THR A 146 7.93 -17.06 8.74
CA THR A 146 7.80 -18.17 7.78
C THR A 146 7.52 -17.67 6.36
N TYR A 147 6.69 -16.63 6.23
CA TYR A 147 6.22 -16.14 4.92
C TYR A 147 6.55 -14.67 4.66
N GLY A 148 7.11 -13.97 5.65
CA GLY A 148 7.37 -12.53 5.66
C GLY A 148 6.08 -11.71 5.52
N THR A 149 4.95 -12.27 5.96
CA THR A 149 3.67 -11.58 5.95
C THR A 149 3.60 -10.67 7.18
N LEU A 150 3.14 -9.44 6.99
CA LEU A 150 2.94 -8.49 8.09
C LEU A 150 1.57 -8.72 8.71
N ILE A 151 1.54 -8.89 10.03
CA ILE A 151 0.33 -9.06 10.84
C ILE A 151 0.06 -7.70 11.47
N LEU A 152 -0.72 -6.90 10.76
CA LEU A 152 -0.96 -5.51 11.14
C LEU A 152 -1.96 -5.42 12.29
N HIS A 153 -1.61 -4.68 13.34
CA HIS A 153 -2.52 -4.43 14.46
C HIS A 153 -3.45 -3.29 14.06
N ARG A 154 -4.67 -3.63 13.63
CA ARG A 154 -5.61 -2.65 13.05
C ARG A 154 -6.91 -2.60 13.82
N HIS A 155 -7.54 -1.43 13.85
CA HIS A 155 -8.91 -1.25 14.30
C HIS A 155 -9.70 -0.46 13.26
N MET A 156 -10.22 -1.19 12.26
CA MET A 156 -10.91 -0.64 11.08
C MET A 156 -12.38 -0.27 11.34
N HIS A 157 -12.72 0.03 12.59
CA HIS A 157 -14.05 0.49 12.99
C HIS A 157 -14.01 1.96 13.37
N ASP A 158 -15.17 2.63 13.27
CA ASP A 158 -15.26 4.03 13.68
C ASP A 158 -15.11 4.13 15.21
N LEU A 159 -14.21 4.98 15.70
CA LEU A 159 -14.21 5.40 17.09
C LEU A 159 -15.42 6.31 17.34
N PRO A 160 -16.45 5.88 18.10
CA PRO A 160 -17.69 6.64 18.21
C PRO A 160 -17.50 8.04 18.78
N ALA A 161 -16.53 8.21 19.68
CA ALA A 161 -16.21 9.49 20.30
C ALA A 161 -15.66 10.54 19.31
N TRP A 162 -15.04 10.09 18.21
CA TRP A 162 -14.34 10.98 17.26
C TRP A 162 -15.02 11.05 15.89
N LYS A 163 -16.12 10.32 15.73
CA LYS A 163 -16.82 10.19 14.46
C LYS A 163 -17.30 11.56 13.97
N ASP A 164 -17.04 11.83 12.69
CA ASP A 164 -17.41 13.06 11.98
C ASP A 164 -16.74 14.34 12.52
N ILE A 165 -15.76 14.23 13.44
CA ILE A 165 -14.94 15.37 13.88
C ILE A 165 -13.86 15.66 12.82
N PRO A 166 -13.73 16.92 12.35
CA PRO A 166 -12.65 17.31 11.43
C PRO A 166 -11.26 17.09 12.02
N ILE A 167 -10.29 16.74 11.16
CA ILE A 167 -8.91 16.47 11.57
C ILE A 167 -8.26 17.68 12.24
N GLU A 168 -8.55 18.90 11.80
CA GLU A 168 -8.01 20.14 12.36
C GLU A 168 -8.41 20.30 13.83
N THR A 169 -9.64 19.92 14.17
CA THR A 169 -10.14 19.91 15.55
C THR A 169 -9.48 18.81 16.37
N LEU A 170 -9.36 17.59 15.81
CA LEU A 170 -8.73 16.46 16.51
C LEU A 170 -7.26 16.75 16.81
N ARG A 171 -6.50 17.33 15.86
CA ARG A 171 -5.07 17.67 16.00
C ARG A 171 -4.77 18.59 17.19
N GLY A 172 -5.68 19.51 17.50
CA GLY A 172 -5.53 20.50 18.57
C GLY A 172 -6.15 20.10 19.91
N SER A 173 -6.94 19.03 19.95
CA SER A 173 -7.65 18.58 21.15
C SER A 173 -6.76 17.75 22.07
N ASP A 174 -7.11 17.63 23.35
CA ASP A 174 -6.48 16.65 24.23
C ASP A 174 -7.15 15.30 23.98
N LEU A 175 -6.49 14.46 23.17
CA LEU A 175 -6.96 13.13 22.83
C LEU A 175 -6.30 12.09 23.75
N ASP A 176 -7.11 11.16 24.27
CA ASP A 176 -6.62 9.94 24.90
C ASP A 176 -7.28 8.73 24.22
N LEU A 177 -6.50 7.94 23.49
CA LEU A 177 -7.02 6.78 22.78
C LEU A 177 -7.27 5.60 23.73
N VAL A 178 -6.52 5.52 24.84
CA VAL A 178 -6.63 4.46 25.85
C VAL A 178 -8.03 4.45 26.48
N ASP A 179 -8.61 5.64 26.70
CA ASP A 179 -9.96 5.78 27.26
C ASP A 179 -11.08 5.34 26.30
N HIS A 180 -10.77 5.20 25.01
CA HIS A 180 -11.75 4.91 23.96
C HIS A 180 -11.65 3.50 23.37
N LEU A 181 -10.62 2.74 23.74
CA LEU A 181 -10.41 1.37 23.30
C LEU A 181 -10.28 0.43 24.49
N SER A 182 -11.20 -0.53 24.61
CA SER A 182 -11.08 -1.59 25.60
C SER A 182 -9.79 -2.39 25.38
N ASP A 183 -9.09 -2.70 26.47
CA ASP A 183 -7.84 -3.47 26.49
C ASP A 183 -6.69 -2.87 25.67
N CYS A 184 -6.67 -1.54 25.49
CA CYS A 184 -5.58 -0.83 24.82
C CYS A 184 -4.55 -0.31 25.82
N PRO A 185 -3.37 -0.94 25.98
CA PRO A 185 -2.35 -0.43 26.89
C PRO A 185 -1.77 0.90 26.36
N PRO A 186 -1.16 1.74 27.22
CA PRO A 186 -0.50 2.98 26.78
C PRO A 186 0.61 2.76 25.74
N TRP A 187 1.20 1.57 25.72
CA TRP A 187 2.13 1.10 24.70
C TRP A 187 2.13 -0.42 24.62
N THR A 188 2.56 -0.99 23.48
CA THR A 188 2.77 -2.43 23.33
C THR A 188 3.99 -2.73 22.46
N THR A 189 4.65 -3.87 22.71
CA THR A 189 5.77 -4.33 21.88
C THR A 189 5.27 -4.96 20.58
N VAL A 190 6.01 -4.71 19.50
CA VAL A 190 5.73 -5.22 18.15
C VAL A 190 7.05 -5.62 17.47
N ASP A 191 7.00 -6.35 16.36
CA ASP A 191 8.23 -6.61 15.57
C ASP A 191 8.68 -5.37 14.77
N TYR A 192 7.75 -4.55 14.26
CA TYR A 192 8.08 -3.32 13.55
C TYR A 192 7.01 -2.22 13.69
N VAL A 193 7.42 -0.98 13.40
CA VAL A 193 6.54 0.18 13.24
C VAL A 193 6.86 0.85 11.91
N ALA A 194 5.84 1.36 11.22
CA ALA A 194 6.03 2.00 9.92
C ALA A 194 6.84 3.30 10.02
N ALA A 195 7.72 3.54 9.05
CA ALA A 195 8.50 4.78 8.97
C ALA A 195 7.67 6.05 8.69
N ALA A 196 6.35 5.91 8.51
CA ALA A 196 5.40 7.01 8.57
C ALA A 196 5.52 7.84 9.86
N SER A 197 5.82 7.19 10.99
CA SER A 197 6.26 7.86 12.22
C SER A 197 7.01 6.86 13.12
N LEU A 198 8.33 6.94 13.04
CA LEU A 198 9.27 6.07 13.75
C LEU A 198 10.32 6.93 14.46
N LEU A 199 10.27 6.98 15.79
CA LEU A 199 11.29 7.61 16.64
C LEU A 199 12.29 6.56 17.09
N VAL A 200 13.58 6.82 16.93
CA VAL A 200 14.66 5.89 17.31
C VAL A 200 15.74 6.62 18.10
N ARG A 201 16.32 5.94 19.09
CA ARG A 201 17.51 6.42 19.79
C ARG A 201 18.66 6.59 18.80
N GLU A 202 19.24 7.79 18.73
CA GLU A 202 20.32 8.09 17.77
C GLU A 202 21.50 7.11 17.87
N PRO A 203 22.00 6.73 19.07
CA PRO A 203 23.12 5.80 19.18
C PRO A 203 22.77 4.40 18.65
N VAL A 204 21.50 3.99 18.75
CA VAL A 204 21.02 2.72 18.23
C VAL A 204 20.91 2.77 16.71
N ALA A 205 20.33 3.85 16.16
CA ALA A 205 20.26 4.07 14.72
C ALA A 205 21.65 4.05 14.08
N ARG A 206 22.62 4.74 14.69
CA ARG A 206 24.01 4.79 14.22
C ARG A 206 24.68 3.41 14.22
N ARG A 207 24.43 2.59 15.24
CA ARG A 207 24.93 1.19 15.30
C ARG A 207 24.22 0.28 14.31
N ALA A 208 22.93 0.44 14.10
CA ALA A 208 22.14 -0.33 13.13
C ALA A 208 22.53 -0.01 11.67
N GLY A 209 23.07 1.19 11.45
CA GLY A 209 23.50 1.69 10.15
C GLY A 209 22.33 2.05 9.24
N LEU A 210 22.67 2.34 7.98
CA LEU A 210 21.69 2.64 6.94
C LEU A 210 20.83 1.41 6.61
N TRP A 211 19.65 1.68 6.04
CA TRP A 211 18.73 0.65 5.57
C TRP A 211 19.29 -0.04 4.34
N ASP A 212 18.84 -1.27 4.10
CA ASP A 212 19.06 -1.89 2.81
C ASP A 212 18.35 -1.07 1.72
N ASP A 213 18.99 -0.90 0.56
CA ASP A 213 18.38 -0.21 -0.58
C ASP A 213 17.28 -1.08 -1.22
N PHE A 214 16.07 -0.99 -0.70
CA PHE A 214 14.90 -1.72 -1.19
C PHE A 214 14.03 -0.92 -2.14
N PHE A 215 14.37 0.37 -2.35
CA PHE A 215 13.55 1.41 -2.98
C PHE A 215 12.25 1.70 -2.20
N ILE A 216 11.42 0.70 -1.94
CA ILE A 216 10.18 0.83 -1.18
C ILE A 216 9.80 -0.51 -0.52
N HIS A 217 9.13 -0.45 0.63
CA HIS A 217 8.62 -1.58 1.41
C HIS A 217 9.67 -2.54 1.97
N TYR A 218 9.40 -3.03 3.18
CA TYR A 218 10.23 -3.95 3.97
C TYR A 218 11.56 -3.38 4.47
N ASP A 219 11.87 -2.12 4.16
CA ASP A 219 13.07 -1.42 4.60
C ASP A 219 12.98 -1.06 6.08
N ASP A 220 11.89 -0.43 6.49
CA ASP A 220 11.56 -0.18 7.89
C ASP A 220 11.39 -1.48 8.70
N VAL A 221 10.71 -2.47 8.13
CA VAL A 221 10.54 -3.81 8.74
C VAL A 221 11.90 -4.47 8.99
N GLU A 222 12.78 -4.50 7.99
CA GLU A 222 14.10 -5.10 8.12
C GLU A 222 14.94 -4.35 9.15
N TRP A 223 14.85 -3.03 9.18
CA TRP A 223 15.61 -2.22 10.12
C TRP A 223 15.16 -2.41 11.58
N CYS A 224 13.85 -2.46 11.82
CA CYS A 224 13.29 -2.79 13.13
C CYS A 224 13.73 -4.19 13.59
N LEU A 225 13.65 -5.22 12.73
CA LEU A 225 14.12 -6.57 13.07
C LEU A 225 15.63 -6.64 13.30
N ARG A 226 16.42 -5.84 12.56
CA ARG A 226 17.87 -5.72 12.76
C ARG A 226 18.19 -5.11 14.12
N ILE A 227 17.49 -4.04 14.50
CA ILE A 227 17.60 -3.41 15.83
C ILE A 227 17.16 -4.39 16.92
N ALA A 228 16.08 -5.14 16.70
CA ALA A 228 15.60 -6.13 17.65
C ALA A 228 16.60 -7.27 17.87
N ASN A 229 17.21 -7.76 16.79
CA ASN A 229 18.28 -8.77 16.86
C ASN A 229 19.55 -8.27 17.58
N ALA A 230 19.73 -6.96 17.74
CA ALA A 230 20.78 -6.36 18.56
C ALA A 230 20.42 -6.25 20.05
N GLY A 231 19.27 -6.80 20.47
CA GLY A 231 18.84 -6.88 21.87
C GLY A 231 17.90 -5.76 22.33
N HIS A 232 17.41 -4.94 21.40
CA HIS A 232 16.47 -3.87 21.70
C HIS A 232 15.01 -4.30 21.45
N LYS A 233 14.05 -3.62 22.07
CA LYS A 233 12.62 -3.78 21.76
C LYS A 233 12.13 -2.65 20.84
N ILE A 234 11.10 -2.97 20.07
CA ILE A 234 10.32 -2.04 19.26
C ILE A 234 8.92 -1.97 19.89
N ALA A 235 8.35 -0.77 19.97
CA ALA A 235 7.03 -0.59 20.55
C ALA A 235 6.23 0.48 19.83
N VAL A 236 4.91 0.41 19.92
CA VAL A 236 4.00 1.50 19.55
C VAL A 236 3.60 2.26 20.82
N ALA A 237 3.61 3.59 20.76
CA ALA A 237 3.03 4.48 21.76
C ALA A 237 1.59 4.79 21.36
N THR A 238 0.62 4.28 22.12
CA THR A 238 -0.80 4.33 21.76
C THR A 238 -1.31 5.77 21.59
N ASN A 239 -0.88 6.67 22.50
CA ASN A 239 -1.28 8.08 22.50
C ASN A 239 -0.40 8.97 21.62
N SER A 240 0.62 8.43 20.95
CA SER A 240 1.25 9.13 19.83
C SER A 240 0.39 8.94 18.58
N ILE A 241 -0.37 9.96 18.19
CA ILE A 241 -1.33 9.88 17.09
C ILE A 241 -0.81 10.62 15.87
N ILE A 242 -0.88 9.97 14.71
CA ILE A 242 -0.68 10.59 13.40
C ILE A 242 -1.85 10.24 12.47
N TRP A 243 -2.09 11.06 11.46
CA TRP A 243 -3.00 10.74 10.35
C TRP A 243 -2.19 10.57 9.07
N HIS A 244 -2.44 9.47 8.38
CA HIS A 244 -1.78 9.12 7.13
C HIS A 244 -2.84 8.83 6.05
N LEU A 245 -2.51 9.07 4.79
CA LEU A 245 -3.40 8.71 3.69
C LEU A 245 -3.68 7.20 3.68
N SER A 246 -4.94 6.80 3.54
CA SER A 246 -5.30 5.40 3.69
C SER A 246 -4.70 4.52 2.56
N ALA A 247 -4.19 3.34 2.91
CA ALA A 247 -3.67 2.38 1.94
C ALA A 247 -4.75 1.81 1.01
N LEU A 248 -6.04 2.00 1.34
CA LEU A 248 -7.18 1.58 0.50
C LEU A 248 -7.21 2.32 -0.85
N ALA A 249 -6.61 3.50 -0.93
CA ALA A 249 -6.58 4.33 -2.13
C ALA A 249 -5.36 4.07 -3.05
N LYS A 250 -4.42 3.19 -2.65
CA LYS A 250 -3.12 3.08 -3.33
C LYS A 250 -2.46 1.73 -3.11
N VAL A 251 -2.63 0.79 -4.04
CA VAL A 251 -1.55 -0.18 -4.31
C VAL A 251 -1.37 -0.30 -5.82
N PRO A 252 -0.56 0.57 -6.44
CA PRO A 252 -0.26 0.42 -7.85
C PRO A 252 0.47 -0.92 -8.05
N THR A 253 0.08 -1.66 -9.08
CA THR A 253 0.37 -3.10 -9.15
C THR A 253 1.85 -3.42 -9.29
N TRP A 254 2.67 -2.44 -9.68
CA TRP A 254 4.13 -2.56 -9.74
C TRP A 254 4.77 -2.73 -8.35
N VAL A 255 4.13 -2.27 -7.27
CA VAL A 255 4.63 -2.41 -5.89
C VAL A 255 4.77 -3.88 -5.50
N LEU A 256 3.93 -4.76 -6.07
CA LEU A 256 4.02 -6.20 -5.84
C LEU A 256 5.38 -6.78 -6.26
N TYR A 257 6.07 -6.20 -7.24
CA TYR A 257 7.43 -6.63 -7.56
C TYR A 257 8.37 -6.44 -6.36
N TYR A 258 8.33 -5.25 -5.75
CA TYR A 258 9.17 -4.92 -4.60
C TYR A 258 8.80 -5.77 -3.40
N ASP A 259 7.51 -5.96 -3.11
CA ASP A 259 7.06 -6.85 -2.02
C ASP A 259 7.64 -8.25 -2.15
N ASN A 260 7.56 -8.85 -3.35
CA ASN A 260 8.04 -10.21 -3.55
C ASN A 260 9.56 -10.32 -3.57
N ARG A 261 10.28 -9.27 -4.00
CA ARG A 261 11.75 -9.24 -3.98
C ARG A 261 12.27 -9.02 -2.57
N ASN A 262 11.77 -7.99 -1.90
CA ASN A 262 12.31 -7.48 -0.65
C ASN A 262 11.97 -8.41 0.52
N VAL A 263 10.80 -9.07 0.51
CA VAL A 263 10.47 -10.11 1.51
C VAL A 263 11.47 -11.26 1.52
N LEU A 264 12.08 -11.59 0.37
CA LEU A 264 13.09 -12.65 0.31
C LEU A 264 14.40 -12.23 0.98
N TYR A 265 14.81 -10.96 0.84
CA TYR A 265 15.97 -10.42 1.56
C TYR A 265 15.70 -10.31 3.06
N LEU A 266 14.50 -9.89 3.46
CA LEU A 266 14.07 -9.90 4.86
C LEU A 266 14.19 -11.30 5.46
N LEU A 267 13.60 -12.30 4.79
CA LEU A 267 13.60 -13.69 5.27
C LEU A 267 14.97 -14.36 5.21
N GLU A 268 15.88 -13.89 4.36
CA GLU A 268 17.28 -14.34 4.36
C GLU A 268 18.00 -13.93 5.64
N LYS A 269 17.70 -12.74 6.17
CA LYS A 269 18.32 -12.21 7.38
C LYS A 269 17.60 -12.61 8.67
N HIS A 270 16.27 -12.66 8.64
CA HIS A 270 15.43 -12.75 9.84
C HIS A 270 14.42 -13.91 9.80
N GLY A 271 14.35 -14.66 8.70
CA GLY A 271 13.39 -15.76 8.53
C GLY A 271 13.79 -17.04 9.23
N VAL A 272 12.84 -17.96 9.37
CA VAL A 272 13.08 -19.31 9.89
C VAL A 272 13.63 -20.25 8.80
N PRO A 273 14.28 -21.37 9.15
CA PRO A 273 14.73 -22.35 8.16
C PRO A 273 13.61 -22.78 7.19
N GLY A 274 13.88 -22.67 5.89
CA GLY A 274 12.94 -22.99 4.83
C GLY A 274 11.94 -21.89 4.44
N ALA A 275 11.94 -20.74 5.12
CA ALA A 275 11.05 -19.61 4.81
C ALA A 275 11.20 -19.10 3.37
N ILE A 276 12.45 -18.97 2.89
CA ILE A 276 12.73 -18.58 1.50
C ILE A 276 12.12 -19.57 0.50
N THR A 277 12.26 -20.88 0.72
CA THR A 277 11.75 -21.91 -0.20
C THR A 277 10.23 -21.86 -0.28
N LYS A 278 9.56 -21.77 0.87
CA LYS A 278 8.10 -21.61 0.95
C LYS A 278 7.63 -20.34 0.26
N THR A 279 8.32 -19.23 0.49
CA THR A 279 7.97 -17.93 -0.09
C THR A 279 8.19 -17.90 -1.60
N LYS A 280 9.29 -18.45 -2.10
CA LYS A 280 9.52 -18.64 -3.55
C LYS A 280 8.41 -19.48 -4.19
N HIS A 281 7.98 -20.55 -3.53
CA HIS A 281 6.86 -21.36 -4.01
C HIS A 281 5.56 -20.54 -4.07
N ARG A 282 5.23 -19.77 -3.02
CA ARG A 282 4.07 -18.87 -3.00
C ARG A 282 4.12 -17.83 -4.13
N ILE A 283 5.29 -17.25 -4.40
CA ILE A 283 5.49 -16.27 -5.48
C ILE A 283 5.26 -16.92 -6.85
N ARG A 284 5.75 -18.15 -7.07
CA ARG A 284 5.47 -18.90 -8.32
C ARG A 284 3.98 -19.22 -8.48
N LEU A 285 3.29 -19.59 -7.40
CA LEU A 285 1.83 -19.79 -7.43
C LEU A 285 1.07 -18.50 -7.75
N LYS A 286 1.47 -17.37 -7.16
CA LYS A 286 0.91 -16.04 -7.50
C LYS A 286 1.14 -15.71 -8.98
N SER A 287 2.37 -15.90 -9.47
CA SER A 287 2.69 -15.71 -10.89
C SER A 287 1.79 -16.56 -11.80
N PHE A 288 1.64 -17.85 -11.48
CA PHE A 288 0.76 -18.74 -12.23
C PHE A 288 -0.70 -18.27 -12.19
N TYR A 289 -1.21 -17.86 -11.02
CA TYR A 289 -2.55 -17.30 -10.88
C TYR A 289 -2.77 -16.08 -11.78
N TYR A 290 -1.86 -15.11 -11.77
CA TYR A 290 -1.95 -13.92 -12.61
C TYR A 290 -1.92 -14.26 -14.12
N ALA A 291 -1.14 -15.26 -14.51
CA ALA A 291 -1.14 -15.76 -15.89
C ALA A 291 -2.47 -16.43 -16.26
N VAL A 292 -3.07 -17.21 -15.35
CA VAL A 292 -4.37 -17.86 -15.57
C VAL A 292 -5.50 -16.85 -15.72
N ILE A 293 -5.43 -15.68 -15.09
CA ILE A 293 -6.48 -14.66 -15.21
C ILE A 293 -6.26 -13.68 -16.38
N GLY A 294 -5.16 -13.79 -17.13
CA GLY A 294 -4.85 -12.93 -18.28
C GLY A 294 -4.02 -11.67 -17.96
N LYS A 295 -3.40 -11.61 -16.78
CA LYS A 295 -2.52 -10.51 -16.35
C LYS A 295 -1.04 -10.95 -16.44
N LEU A 296 -0.56 -11.20 -17.66
CA LEU A 296 0.76 -11.79 -17.91
C LEU A 296 1.92 -10.86 -17.52
N ASP A 297 1.81 -9.55 -17.74
CA ASP A 297 2.74 -8.54 -17.23
C ASP A 297 2.94 -8.65 -15.72
N LEU A 298 1.86 -8.77 -14.95
CA LEU A 298 1.94 -8.98 -13.50
C LEU A 298 2.52 -10.34 -13.13
N ALA A 299 2.15 -11.38 -13.88
CA ALA A 299 2.72 -12.71 -13.73
C ALA A 299 4.24 -12.70 -13.91
N ASP A 300 4.74 -11.95 -14.89
CA ASP A 300 6.15 -11.79 -15.20
C ASP A 300 6.87 -10.97 -14.12
N LEU A 301 6.24 -9.94 -13.55
CA LEU A 301 6.81 -9.17 -12.43
C LEU A 301 7.13 -10.05 -11.22
N HIS A 302 6.26 -11.01 -10.89
CA HIS A 302 6.54 -11.96 -9.81
C HIS A 302 7.81 -12.80 -10.07
N ILE A 303 8.07 -13.18 -11.33
CA ILE A 303 9.25 -13.97 -11.69
C ILE A 303 10.49 -13.10 -11.82
N GLN A 304 10.33 -11.87 -12.28
CA GLN A 304 11.37 -10.87 -12.28
C GLN A 304 11.87 -10.59 -10.86
N ALA A 305 10.96 -10.49 -9.87
CA ALA A 305 11.34 -10.34 -8.46
C ALA A 305 12.21 -11.51 -7.97
N LEU A 306 11.86 -12.76 -8.32
CA LEU A 306 12.67 -13.95 -8.00
C LEU A 306 14.04 -13.93 -8.66
N ARG A 307 14.10 -13.51 -9.94
CA ARG A 307 15.35 -13.42 -10.71
C ARG A 307 16.27 -12.36 -10.14
N ASP A 308 15.75 -11.16 -9.91
CA ASP A 308 16.52 -10.02 -9.39
C ASP A 308 17.03 -10.34 -7.98
N TYR A 309 16.22 -11.00 -7.12
CA TYR A 309 16.70 -11.54 -5.84
C TYR A 309 17.89 -12.50 -6.01
N ARG A 310 17.78 -13.49 -6.92
CA ARG A 310 18.86 -14.45 -7.20
C ARG A 310 20.13 -13.76 -7.71
N GLN A 311 19.97 -12.70 -8.50
CA GLN A 311 21.08 -11.90 -9.06
C GLN A 311 21.61 -10.84 -8.09
N ARG A 312 21.07 -10.76 -6.86
CA ARG A 312 21.44 -9.76 -5.85
C ARG A 312 21.18 -8.30 -6.29
N ILE A 313 20.19 -8.09 -7.16
CA ILE A 313 19.79 -6.75 -7.62
C ILE A 313 18.83 -6.13 -6.60
N LYS A 314 19.23 -4.97 -6.08
CA LYS A 314 18.51 -4.13 -5.11
C LYS A 314 18.19 -2.76 -5.72
N GLY A 315 17.52 -1.89 -4.95
CA GLY A 315 17.19 -0.54 -5.35
C GLY A 315 16.11 -0.44 -6.43
N LYS A 316 16.04 0.73 -7.06
CA LYS A 316 15.02 1.11 -8.04
C LYS A 316 15.07 0.22 -9.29
N ARG A 317 13.88 -0.10 -9.79
CA ARG A 317 13.66 -0.82 -11.05
C ARG A 317 12.73 -0.04 -11.97
N ASP A 318 13.11 0.09 -13.24
CA ASP A 318 12.21 0.57 -14.28
C ASP A 318 11.17 -0.52 -14.60
N ILE A 319 10.00 -0.41 -13.97
CA ILE A 319 8.87 -1.32 -14.19
C ILE A 319 7.92 -0.66 -15.18
N ARG A 320 7.82 -1.26 -16.37
CA ARG A 320 6.86 -0.85 -17.39
C ARG A 320 5.73 -1.87 -17.45
N LEU A 321 4.58 -1.48 -16.94
CA LEU A 321 3.34 -2.23 -17.14
C LEU A 321 2.80 -1.96 -18.55
N ASN A 322 2.01 -2.89 -19.08
CA ASN A 322 1.33 -2.66 -20.35
C ASN A 322 0.42 -1.44 -20.23
N GLU A 323 0.33 -0.62 -21.29
CA GLU A 323 -0.61 0.51 -21.44
C GLU A 323 -2.05 0.00 -21.56
N CYS A 324 -2.54 -0.58 -20.48
CA CYS A 324 -3.82 -1.26 -20.39
C CYS A 324 -4.61 -0.80 -19.16
N TYR A 325 -4.19 0.30 -18.52
CA TYR A 325 -4.85 0.90 -17.37
C TYR A 325 -5.42 2.25 -17.75
N TYR A 326 -6.68 2.47 -17.39
CA TYR A 326 -7.44 3.67 -17.72
C TYR A 326 -8.11 4.19 -16.44
N PRO A 327 -8.21 5.51 -16.25
CA PRO A 327 -9.05 6.08 -15.20
C PRO A 327 -10.47 5.53 -15.25
N ILE A 328 -11.11 5.39 -14.09
CA ILE A 328 -12.48 4.85 -14.05
C ILE A 328 -13.49 5.68 -14.84
N GLY A 329 -13.24 6.99 -14.98
CA GLY A 329 -14.05 7.89 -15.80
C GLY A 329 -14.11 7.52 -17.28
N GLU A 330 -13.12 6.78 -17.79
CA GLU A 330 -13.05 6.34 -19.19
C GLU A 330 -13.78 5.00 -19.43
N LEU A 331 -14.40 4.42 -18.40
CA LEU A 331 -15.11 3.13 -18.51
C LEU A 331 -16.19 3.16 -19.59
N GLU A 332 -16.98 4.24 -19.66
CA GLU A 332 -18.06 4.37 -20.65
C GLU A 332 -17.49 4.41 -22.07
N ASP A 333 -16.43 5.19 -22.30
CA ASP A 333 -15.76 5.30 -23.59
C ASP A 333 -15.14 3.97 -24.05
N LEU A 334 -14.54 3.23 -23.12
CA LEU A 334 -14.02 1.89 -23.40
C LEU A 334 -15.13 0.92 -23.83
N LEU A 335 -16.28 0.94 -23.16
CA LEU A 335 -17.41 0.07 -23.50
C LEU A 335 -18.10 0.48 -24.80
N LEU A 336 -18.01 1.75 -25.22
CA LEU A 336 -18.54 2.27 -26.47
C LEU A 336 -17.71 1.89 -27.71
N ARG A 337 -16.50 1.37 -27.54
CA ARG A 337 -15.63 1.00 -28.66
C ARG A 337 -16.33 0.04 -29.64
N ALA A 338 -16.16 0.31 -30.94
CA ALA A 338 -16.85 -0.40 -32.01
C ALA A 338 -16.44 -1.88 -32.18
N ASP A 339 -15.31 -2.28 -31.59
CA ASP A 339 -14.80 -3.66 -31.64
C ASP A 339 -15.51 -4.61 -30.65
N PHE A 340 -16.34 -4.08 -29.75
CA PHE A 340 -17.22 -4.87 -28.90
C PHE A 340 -18.63 -4.96 -29.49
N LYS A 341 -19.12 -6.19 -29.69
CA LYS A 341 -20.52 -6.47 -30.08
C LYS A 341 -21.27 -7.24 -29.01
N LYS A 342 -20.56 -8.05 -28.20
CA LYS A 342 -21.15 -8.89 -27.16
C LYS A 342 -20.39 -8.75 -25.84
N ILE A 343 -21.05 -8.22 -24.81
CA ILE A 343 -20.47 -7.99 -23.49
C ILE A 343 -21.16 -8.90 -22.46
N LEU A 344 -20.35 -9.54 -21.61
CA LEU A 344 -20.81 -10.34 -20.48
C LEU A 344 -20.50 -9.63 -19.16
N ILE A 345 -21.51 -9.52 -18.30
CA ILE A 345 -21.38 -8.93 -16.96
C ILE A 345 -21.78 -9.99 -15.91
N PRO A 346 -20.81 -10.52 -15.16
CA PRO A 346 -21.06 -11.46 -14.08
C PRO A 346 -21.84 -10.85 -12.91
N TRP A 347 -22.53 -11.70 -12.15
CA TRP A 347 -23.37 -11.29 -11.01
C TRP A 347 -22.59 -10.68 -9.84
N ASN A 348 -21.30 -11.01 -9.70
CA ASN A 348 -20.45 -10.56 -8.61
C ASN A 348 -19.78 -9.22 -8.89
N LEU A 349 -20.07 -8.59 -10.04
CA LEU A 349 -19.67 -7.22 -10.30
C LEU A 349 -20.67 -6.27 -9.61
N GLN A 350 -20.45 -6.04 -8.32
CA GLN A 350 -21.22 -5.09 -7.51
C GLN A 350 -20.31 -3.94 -7.10
N LEU A 351 -20.31 -2.87 -7.88
CA LEU A 351 -19.54 -1.68 -7.54
C LEU A 351 -20.51 -0.52 -7.36
N ASN A 352 -20.73 -0.17 -6.08
CA ASN A 352 -21.56 0.98 -5.68
C ASN A 352 -21.02 2.30 -6.27
N ALA A 353 -19.73 2.38 -6.57
CA ALA A 353 -19.05 3.54 -7.15
C ALA A 353 -19.26 3.71 -8.67
N LEU A 354 -19.69 2.66 -9.39
CA LEU A 354 -19.70 2.69 -10.86
C LEU A 354 -20.98 3.23 -11.50
N ASP A 355 -22.06 3.35 -10.73
CA ASP A 355 -23.44 3.50 -11.26
C ASP A 355 -23.64 2.73 -12.58
N LEU A 356 -23.17 1.48 -12.58
CA LEU A 356 -23.07 0.66 -13.78
C LEU A 356 -24.44 0.51 -14.49
N PRO A 357 -25.61 0.46 -13.80
CA PRO A 357 -26.90 0.46 -14.47
C PRO A 357 -27.14 1.71 -15.35
N ALA A 358 -26.78 2.90 -14.87
CA ALA A 358 -26.94 4.12 -15.63
C ALA A 358 -25.95 4.18 -16.79
N CYS A 359 -24.69 3.78 -16.55
CA CYS A 359 -23.67 3.64 -17.60
C CYS A 359 -24.14 2.72 -18.73
N ILE A 360 -24.62 1.52 -18.40
CA ILE A 360 -25.14 0.57 -19.39
C ILE A 360 -26.36 1.11 -20.12
N SER A 361 -27.28 1.80 -19.43
CA SER A 361 -28.45 2.41 -20.07
C SER A 361 -28.05 3.48 -21.09
N ARG A 362 -27.06 4.32 -20.77
CA ARG A 362 -26.51 5.32 -21.71
C ARG A 362 -25.84 4.64 -22.90
N ILE A 363 -25.02 3.63 -22.66
CA ILE A 363 -24.35 2.86 -23.72
C ILE A 363 -25.37 2.22 -24.66
N GLN A 364 -26.42 1.58 -24.15
CA GLN A 364 -27.45 0.94 -24.98
C GLN A 364 -28.25 1.93 -25.84
N ARG A 365 -28.39 3.19 -25.40
CA ARG A 365 -28.99 4.26 -26.22
C ARG A 365 -28.08 4.67 -27.37
N GLN A 366 -26.76 4.73 -27.13
CA GLN A 366 -25.76 5.12 -28.13
C GLN A 366 -25.41 3.97 -29.10
N ARG A 367 -25.43 2.73 -28.62
CA ARG A 367 -25.08 1.50 -29.34
C ARG A 367 -26.21 0.47 -29.22
N PRO A 368 -27.33 0.65 -29.93
CA PRO A 368 -28.45 -0.31 -29.91
C PRO A 368 -28.07 -1.68 -30.52
N ASP A 369 -26.96 -1.76 -31.26
CA ASP A 369 -26.38 -2.99 -31.81
C ASP A 369 -25.62 -3.83 -30.77
N LEU A 370 -25.29 -3.27 -29.61
CA LEU A 370 -24.46 -3.90 -28.58
C LEU A 370 -25.29 -4.88 -27.72
N GLU A 371 -24.94 -6.16 -27.77
CA GLU A 371 -25.58 -7.20 -26.96
C GLU A 371 -24.91 -7.28 -25.58
N ILE A 372 -25.62 -6.85 -24.53
CA ILE A 372 -25.14 -6.96 -23.14
C ILE A 372 -25.91 -8.08 -22.45
N THR A 373 -25.18 -9.10 -21.99
CA THR A 373 -25.73 -10.20 -21.18
C THR A 373 -25.30 -10.04 -19.73
N ILE A 374 -26.27 -10.00 -18.82
CA ILE A 374 -26.01 -9.93 -17.38
C ILE A 374 -26.33 -11.30 -16.75
N LEU A 375 -25.38 -11.86 -16.00
CA LEU A 375 -25.60 -13.06 -15.21
C LEU A 375 -26.17 -12.69 -13.85
N THR A 376 -27.18 -13.44 -13.40
CA THR A 376 -27.79 -13.26 -12.08
C THR A 376 -27.84 -14.58 -11.32
N PRO A 377 -27.66 -14.61 -9.99
CA PRO A 377 -27.78 -15.83 -9.20
C PRO A 377 -29.24 -16.35 -9.20
N ASP A 378 -29.42 -17.68 -9.16
CA ASP A 378 -30.76 -18.31 -9.12
C ASP A 378 -31.65 -17.84 -7.95
N HIS A 379 -31.04 -17.52 -6.80
CA HIS A 379 -31.73 -17.15 -5.55
C HIS A 379 -31.70 -15.65 -5.25
N ALA A 380 -31.45 -14.78 -6.24
CA ALA A 380 -31.47 -13.32 -6.04
C ALA A 380 -32.78 -12.71 -6.58
N PRO A 381 -33.92 -12.82 -5.86
CA PRO A 381 -35.19 -12.23 -6.30
C PRO A 381 -35.17 -10.68 -6.33
N HIS A 382 -34.14 -10.05 -5.77
CA HIS A 382 -34.00 -8.59 -5.65
C HIS A 382 -32.73 -8.03 -6.30
N SER A 383 -32.11 -8.71 -7.27
CA SER A 383 -31.02 -8.05 -8.01
C SER A 383 -31.59 -6.78 -8.68
N PRO A 384 -31.07 -5.57 -8.39
CA PRO A 384 -31.59 -4.33 -8.97
C PRO A 384 -31.54 -4.32 -10.50
N TRP A 385 -30.79 -5.25 -11.08
CA TRP A 385 -30.63 -5.51 -12.50
C TRP A 385 -31.74 -6.36 -13.13
N ALA A 386 -32.40 -7.23 -12.36
CA ALA A 386 -33.31 -8.25 -12.89
C ALA A 386 -34.59 -7.68 -13.53
N GLY A 387 -35.00 -6.47 -13.13
CA GLY A 387 -36.21 -5.80 -13.67
C GLY A 387 -35.95 -4.78 -14.79
N ARG A 388 -34.69 -4.40 -15.08
CA ARG A 388 -34.37 -3.27 -15.98
C ARG A 388 -33.82 -3.67 -17.34
N PHE A 389 -33.40 -4.93 -17.54
CA PHE A 389 -32.72 -5.37 -18.77
C PHE A 389 -33.35 -6.62 -19.38
N THR A 390 -33.50 -6.63 -20.70
CA THR A 390 -34.18 -7.70 -21.47
C THR A 390 -33.33 -8.96 -21.67
N ASN A 391 -32.00 -8.88 -21.50
CA ASN A 391 -31.05 -9.99 -21.72
C ASN A 391 -30.37 -10.46 -20.42
N HIS A 392 -31.11 -11.16 -19.55
CA HIS A 392 -30.56 -11.76 -18.33
C HIS A 392 -30.49 -13.29 -18.44
N LYS A 393 -29.46 -13.90 -17.83
CA LYS A 393 -29.34 -15.37 -17.72
C LYS A 393 -29.09 -15.78 -16.27
N LYS A 394 -29.87 -16.75 -15.79
CA LYS A 394 -29.76 -17.28 -14.43
C LYS A 394 -28.62 -18.29 -14.29
N LEU A 395 -27.89 -18.20 -13.18
CA LEU A 395 -26.77 -19.08 -12.85
C LEU A 395 -27.23 -20.26 -11.99
N PHE A 396 -27.26 -21.46 -12.59
CA PHE A 396 -27.59 -22.70 -11.89
C PHE A 396 -26.47 -23.19 -10.96
N ARG A 397 -26.88 -23.75 -9.81
CA ARG A 397 -26.01 -24.28 -8.74
C ARG A 397 -24.89 -25.19 -9.28
N PHE A 398 -23.69 -25.04 -8.69
CA PHE A 398 -22.41 -25.64 -9.07
C PHE A 398 -22.52 -27.11 -9.51
N ARG A 399 -22.31 -27.38 -10.81
CA ARG A 399 -22.17 -28.76 -11.35
C ARG A 399 -20.88 -28.83 -12.20
N PRO A 400 -19.82 -29.51 -11.74
CA PRO A 400 -18.51 -29.50 -12.40
C PRO A 400 -18.53 -30.00 -13.85
N ILE A 401 -19.47 -30.88 -14.21
CA ILE A 401 -19.62 -31.46 -15.56
C ILE A 401 -20.19 -30.47 -16.59
N ARG A 402 -20.88 -29.39 -16.19
CA ARG A 402 -21.46 -28.41 -17.14
C ARG A 402 -20.46 -27.38 -17.68
N TRP A 403 -19.29 -27.23 -17.05
CA TRP A 403 -18.21 -26.38 -17.56
C TRP A 403 -17.62 -26.91 -18.87
N ILE A 404 -17.76 -28.22 -19.13
CA ILE A 404 -17.42 -28.86 -20.40
C ILE A 404 -18.35 -28.37 -21.53
N GLY A 405 -19.61 -28.05 -21.24
CA GLY A 405 -20.54 -27.46 -22.21
C GLY A 405 -20.23 -25.99 -22.56
N TYR A 406 -19.38 -25.34 -21.76
CA TYR A 406 -18.84 -24.02 -22.04
C TYR A 406 -17.50 -24.07 -22.77
N LEU A 407 -17.02 -25.22 -23.27
CA LEU A 407 -15.69 -25.38 -23.91
C LEU A 407 -15.46 -24.60 -25.22
N ASN A 408 -16.35 -23.69 -25.63
CA ASN A 408 -16.05 -22.74 -26.71
C ASN A 408 -16.62 -21.31 -26.46
N PRO A 409 -16.40 -20.70 -25.28
CA PRO A 409 -17.06 -19.45 -24.91
C PRO A 409 -16.31 -18.23 -25.46
N ARG A 410 -15.00 -18.32 -25.73
CA ARG A 410 -14.19 -17.26 -26.34
C ARG A 410 -14.73 -16.72 -27.66
N LYS A 411 -15.59 -17.49 -28.34
CA LYS A 411 -16.26 -17.08 -29.59
C LYS A 411 -17.60 -16.38 -29.36
N LYS A 412 -18.14 -16.39 -28.13
CA LYS A 412 -19.50 -15.93 -27.81
C LYS A 412 -19.54 -14.49 -27.33
N TYR A 413 -18.56 -14.05 -26.56
CA TYR A 413 -18.48 -12.69 -26.06
C TYR A 413 -17.15 -12.06 -26.47
N ASP A 414 -17.19 -10.80 -26.87
CA ASP A 414 -15.98 -10.04 -27.17
C ASP A 414 -15.33 -9.53 -25.88
N LEU A 415 -16.14 -9.16 -24.89
CA LEU A 415 -15.70 -8.60 -23.61
C LEU A 415 -16.41 -9.25 -22.42
N ILE A 416 -15.69 -9.45 -21.32
CA ILE A 416 -16.26 -9.74 -20.00
C ILE A 416 -15.74 -8.75 -18.96
N LEU A 417 -16.61 -8.24 -18.10
CA LEU A 417 -16.22 -7.39 -16.98
C LEU A 417 -15.95 -8.23 -15.74
N GLN A 418 -14.93 -7.88 -14.96
CA GLN A 418 -14.62 -8.52 -13.68
C GLN A 418 -14.20 -7.49 -12.63
N SER A 419 -14.58 -7.72 -11.37
CA SER A 419 -14.09 -6.94 -10.24
C SER A 419 -12.63 -7.29 -9.97
N ASP A 420 -11.78 -6.29 -9.74
CA ASP A 420 -10.40 -6.51 -9.28
C ASP A 420 -10.33 -6.98 -7.82
N TYR A 421 -11.38 -6.74 -7.03
CA TYR A 421 -11.49 -7.21 -5.64
C TYR A 421 -11.97 -8.66 -5.54
N GLU A 422 -12.81 -9.09 -6.49
CA GLU A 422 -13.43 -10.42 -6.51
C GLU A 422 -13.28 -11.10 -7.87
N ILE A 423 -12.06 -11.52 -8.19
CA ILE A 423 -11.73 -12.18 -9.44
C ILE A 423 -12.08 -13.67 -9.36
N HIS A 424 -12.86 -14.15 -10.34
CA HIS A 424 -13.11 -15.58 -10.49
C HIS A 424 -12.38 -16.10 -11.72
N PRO A 425 -11.28 -16.87 -11.59
CA PRO A 425 -10.33 -17.12 -12.68
C PRO A 425 -10.95 -17.69 -13.95
N ALA A 426 -11.99 -18.51 -13.79
CA ALA A 426 -12.68 -19.12 -14.89
C ALA A 426 -13.34 -18.09 -15.84
N TRP A 427 -13.80 -16.94 -15.32
CA TRP A 427 -14.41 -15.86 -16.11
C TRP A 427 -13.46 -15.27 -17.14
N SER A 428 -12.16 -15.19 -16.84
CA SER A 428 -11.17 -14.68 -17.79
C SER A 428 -11.10 -15.46 -19.10
N TRP A 429 -11.63 -16.70 -19.12
CA TRP A 429 -11.61 -17.59 -20.28
C TRP A 429 -12.88 -17.54 -21.14
N PHE A 430 -13.90 -16.75 -20.76
CA PHE A 430 -15.22 -16.72 -21.43
C PHE A 430 -15.36 -15.74 -22.58
N ALA A 431 -14.46 -14.76 -22.71
CA ALA A 431 -14.51 -13.76 -23.75
C ALA A 431 -13.17 -13.70 -24.50
N LYS A 432 -13.08 -12.83 -25.50
CA LYS A 432 -11.80 -12.51 -26.16
C LYS A 432 -10.95 -11.58 -25.29
N ARG A 433 -11.60 -10.63 -24.59
CA ARG A 433 -10.97 -9.68 -23.68
C ARG A 433 -11.66 -9.65 -22.33
N VAL A 434 -10.89 -9.25 -21.33
CA VAL A 434 -11.34 -9.05 -19.95
C VAL A 434 -11.12 -7.58 -19.59
N LEU A 435 -12.17 -6.93 -19.10
CA LEU A 435 -12.08 -5.61 -18.49
C LEU A 435 -12.14 -5.78 -16.98
N PHE A 436 -11.00 -5.62 -16.32
CA PHE A 436 -10.94 -5.57 -14.87
C PHE A 436 -11.34 -4.18 -14.40
N VAL A 437 -12.12 -4.08 -13.33
CA VAL A 437 -12.65 -2.81 -12.83
C VAL A 437 -12.54 -2.76 -11.32
N ASN A 438 -12.04 -1.64 -10.79
CA ASN A 438 -12.10 -1.26 -9.38
C ASN A 438 -12.68 0.16 -9.24
N ASN A 439 -12.59 0.76 -8.05
CA ASN A 439 -13.18 2.08 -7.81
C ASN A 439 -12.42 3.24 -8.47
N GLU A 440 -11.17 3.03 -8.90
CA GLU A 440 -10.26 4.10 -9.35
C GLU A 440 -9.87 3.97 -10.82
N HIS A 441 -9.75 2.73 -11.29
CA HIS A 441 -9.24 2.39 -12.60
C HIS A 441 -9.97 1.19 -13.20
N CYS A 442 -9.85 1.07 -14.52
CA CYS A 442 -10.19 -0.14 -15.24
C CYS A 442 -9.00 -0.60 -16.10
N SER A 443 -8.89 -1.90 -16.32
CA SER A 443 -7.80 -2.49 -17.09
C SER A 443 -8.30 -3.46 -18.16
N LEU A 444 -8.12 -3.08 -19.43
CA LEU A 444 -8.58 -3.85 -20.59
C LEU A 444 -7.46 -4.77 -21.09
N ARG A 445 -7.70 -6.08 -21.06
CA ARG A 445 -6.68 -7.11 -21.34
C ARG A 445 -7.19 -8.17 -22.30
N GLU A 446 -6.30 -8.74 -23.09
CA GLU A 446 -6.59 -9.96 -23.85
C GLU A 446 -6.81 -11.12 -22.88
N SER A 447 -7.78 -11.97 -23.20
CA SER A 447 -8.00 -13.18 -22.43
C SER A 447 -6.78 -14.10 -22.52
N PRO A 448 -6.44 -14.81 -21.43
CA PRO A 448 -5.33 -15.76 -21.40
C PRO A 448 -5.50 -16.79 -22.53
N SER A 449 -4.42 -17.39 -23.04
CA SER A 449 -4.49 -18.50 -24.01
C SER A 449 -3.70 -19.72 -23.56
N PRO A 450 -4.07 -20.94 -23.97
CA PRO A 450 -3.31 -22.14 -23.62
C PRO A 450 -1.84 -22.05 -24.02
N SER A 451 -1.53 -21.42 -25.17
CA SER A 451 -0.16 -21.23 -25.65
C SER A 451 0.63 -20.20 -24.82
N GLN A 452 0.00 -19.11 -24.39
CA GLN A 452 0.61 -18.16 -23.44
C GLN A 452 0.85 -18.83 -22.09
N LEU A 453 -0.12 -19.58 -21.56
CA LEU A 453 0.01 -20.26 -20.28
C LEU A 453 1.10 -21.34 -20.31
N ALA A 454 1.19 -22.11 -21.40
CA ALA A 454 2.25 -23.09 -21.60
C ALA A 454 3.64 -22.42 -21.66
N ARG A 455 3.78 -21.31 -22.39
CA ARG A 455 5.02 -20.52 -22.41
C ARG A 455 5.38 -19.99 -21.02
N HIS A 456 4.40 -19.51 -20.26
CA HIS A 456 4.61 -19.03 -18.90
C HIS A 456 5.05 -20.16 -17.95
N LEU A 457 4.41 -21.33 -18.02
CA LEU A 457 4.80 -22.51 -17.24
C LEU A 457 6.24 -22.96 -17.52
N LEU A 458 6.67 -22.91 -18.79
CA LEU A 458 8.07 -23.17 -19.16
C LEU A 458 9.02 -22.11 -18.56
N SER A 459 8.59 -20.85 -18.45
CA SER A 459 9.34 -19.79 -17.77
C SER A 459 9.47 -20.06 -16.27
N LEU A 460 8.39 -20.51 -15.62
CA LEU A 460 8.37 -20.88 -14.19
C LEU A 460 9.32 -22.04 -13.88
N ALA A 461 9.42 -23.02 -14.77
CA ALA A 461 10.32 -24.15 -14.60
C ALA A 461 11.81 -23.76 -14.70
N ARG A 462 12.13 -22.66 -15.39
CA ARG A 462 13.51 -22.17 -15.61
C ARG A 462 14.02 -21.25 -14.49
N ASN A 463 13.14 -20.67 -13.67
CA ASN A 463 13.49 -19.70 -12.63
C ASN A 463 13.22 -20.24 -11.22
#